data_AF-E1NSD3-F1
#
_entry.id   AF-E1NSD3-F1
#
_cell.length_a   1.000
_cell.length_b   1.000
_cell.length_c   1.000
_cell.angle_alpha   90.00
_cell.angle_beta   90.00
_cell.angle_gamma   90.00
#
_symmetry.space_group_name_H-M   'P 1'
#
loop_
_entity.id
_entity.type
_entity.pdbx_description
1 polymer ?
#
loop_
_entity_poly.entity_id
_entity_poly.type
_entity_poly.pdbx_seq_one_letter_code
_entity_poly.pdbx_strand_id
1 'polypeptide(L)'
;MKFAISSGIGLFIAFLGLQNSGMIVGNKATLVSIGSLENPLVWITIFGLLLTVVLMILNIPGSIFIGMVFAAIFGIVIGQIAVPTKFISFAPSLKPIFGQAIYHIGDINTVQMVVVVLTFLLVTFFDTAGTLIGLAQQAGFIKNNKMPRVGKALAADSTAMMAGSVLGTSPVGAFVESSSGIAVGGRTGLTAVFISIFFLISMLFSPLLSIFTAQVTAPALIIVGVLMAQNTAHIHWDRLEIAVPAFLILLGMPLTYSISDGISLGMITYPICMIAAKKI
;
A
#
# COMPACT_ATOMS: atom_id res chain seq x y z
N MET A 1 -17.26 5.96 4.88
CA MET A 1 -16.17 6.54 4.04
C MET A 1 -14.78 6.04 4.45
N LYS A 2 -14.23 6.39 5.62
CA LYS A 2 -12.87 5.96 6.02
C LYS A 2 -12.59 4.44 5.90
N PHE A 3 -13.55 3.61 6.31
CA PHE A 3 -13.43 2.15 6.20
C PHE A 3 -13.45 1.67 4.74
N ALA A 4 -14.27 2.30 3.89
CA ALA A 4 -14.33 1.99 2.46
C ALA A 4 -13.04 2.40 1.73
N ILE A 5 -12.46 3.55 2.06
CA ILE A 5 -11.18 4.01 1.50
C ILE A 5 -10.06 3.02 1.87
N SER A 6 -9.94 2.67 3.16
CA SER A 6 -8.94 1.70 3.61
C SER A 6 -9.11 0.34 2.94
N SER A 7 -10.32 -0.20 2.88
CA SER A 7 -10.56 -1.48 2.21
C SER A 7 -10.39 -1.42 0.69
N GLY A 8 -10.75 -0.31 0.04
CA GLY A 8 -10.53 -0.09 -1.39
C GLY A 8 -9.05 -0.07 -1.75
N ILE A 9 -8.21 0.59 -0.94
CA ILE A 9 -6.75 0.57 -1.09
C ILE A 9 -6.23 -0.86 -0.94
N GLY A 10 -6.75 -1.62 0.03
CA GLY A 10 -6.43 -3.04 0.21
C GLY A 10 -6.75 -3.88 -1.03
N LEU A 11 -7.93 -3.71 -1.63
CA LEU A 11 -8.31 -4.40 -2.86
C LEU A 11 -7.41 -4.01 -4.04
N PHE A 12 -7.02 -2.75 -4.16
CA PHE A 12 -6.09 -2.31 -5.19
C PHE A 12 -4.69 -2.92 -5.00
N ILE A 13 -4.17 -2.96 -3.77
CA ILE A 13 -2.88 -3.60 -3.46
C ILE A 13 -2.91 -5.10 -3.78
N ALA A 14 -3.99 -5.80 -3.42
CA ALA A 14 -4.16 -7.20 -3.77
C ALA A 14 -4.22 -7.41 -5.29
N PHE A 15 -4.93 -6.53 -6.01
CA PHE A 15 -4.98 -6.55 -7.47
C PHE A 15 -3.58 -6.37 -8.09
N LEU A 16 -2.78 -5.42 -7.58
CA LEU A 16 -1.39 -5.25 -7.99
C LEU A 16 -0.55 -6.51 -7.72
N GLY A 17 -0.74 -7.17 -6.57
CA GLY A 17 -0.08 -8.45 -6.26
C GLY A 17 -0.43 -9.56 -7.26
N LEU A 18 -1.72 -9.69 -7.59
CA LEU A 18 -2.18 -10.66 -8.60
C LEU A 18 -1.64 -10.36 -9.99
N GLN A 19 -1.56 -9.08 -10.37
CA GLN A 19 -1.06 -8.68 -11.69
C GLN A 19 0.46 -8.84 -11.79
N ASN A 20 1.20 -8.38 -10.79
CA ASN A 20 2.67 -8.43 -10.74
C ASN A 20 3.20 -9.87 -10.65
N SER A 21 2.41 -10.79 -10.10
CA SER A 21 2.73 -12.23 -10.11
C SER A 21 2.47 -12.92 -11.45
N GLY A 22 1.73 -12.27 -12.35
CA GLY A 22 1.23 -12.89 -13.58
C GLY A 22 0.06 -13.86 -13.34
N MET A 23 -0.53 -13.89 -12.14
CA MET A 23 -1.75 -14.67 -11.87
C MET A 23 -2.95 -14.11 -12.62
N ILE A 24 -2.99 -12.79 -12.82
CA ILE A 24 -3.96 -12.15 -13.71
C ILE A 24 -3.22 -11.37 -14.79
N VAL A 25 -3.79 -11.36 -16.00
CA VAL A 25 -3.25 -10.68 -17.17
C VAL A 25 -4.34 -9.87 -17.85
N GLY A 26 -3.94 -8.82 -18.57
CA GLY A 26 -4.87 -8.01 -19.34
C GLY A 26 -5.48 -8.80 -20.50
N ASN A 27 -6.79 -8.67 -20.69
CA ASN A 27 -7.52 -9.29 -21.80
C ASN A 27 -8.38 -8.23 -22.50
N LYS A 28 -8.27 -8.13 -23.84
CA LYS A 28 -9.00 -7.11 -24.61
C LYS A 28 -10.54 -7.31 -24.59
N ALA A 29 -11.02 -8.53 -24.37
CA ALA A 29 -12.44 -8.85 -24.33
C ALA A 29 -13.06 -8.74 -22.93
N THR A 30 -12.30 -9.07 -21.88
CA THR A 30 -12.81 -9.16 -20.49
C THR A 30 -12.15 -8.20 -19.51
N LEU A 31 -11.28 -7.31 -19.98
CA LEU A 31 -10.33 -6.49 -19.21
C LEU A 31 -9.26 -7.31 -18.48
N VAL A 32 -9.65 -8.36 -17.76
CA VAL A 32 -8.77 -9.23 -16.97
C VAL A 32 -9.06 -10.70 -17.30
N SER A 33 -8.01 -11.52 -17.36
CA SER A 33 -8.08 -12.97 -17.49
C SER A 33 -7.10 -13.63 -16.53
N ILE A 34 -7.32 -14.91 -16.23
CA ILE A 34 -6.33 -15.74 -15.51
C ILE A 34 -5.08 -15.88 -16.39
N GLY A 35 -3.91 -15.72 -15.78
CA GLY A 35 -2.62 -15.93 -16.43
C GLY A 35 -2.31 -17.41 -16.68
N SER A 36 -1.31 -17.69 -17.52
CA SER A 36 -0.95 -19.07 -17.85
C SER A 36 -0.24 -19.76 -16.67
N LEU A 37 -0.77 -20.92 -16.25
CA LEU A 37 -0.12 -21.79 -15.26
C LEU A 37 1.11 -22.53 -15.82
N GLU A 38 1.34 -22.48 -17.13
CA GLU A 38 2.57 -22.96 -17.75
C GLU A 38 3.75 -22.06 -17.40
N ASN A 39 3.51 -20.81 -16.96
CA ASN A 39 4.56 -19.92 -16.52
C ASN A 39 5.07 -20.33 -15.12
N PRO A 40 6.34 -20.77 -14.98
CA PRO A 40 6.91 -21.20 -13.69
C PRO A 40 6.93 -20.08 -12.64
N LEU A 41 6.91 -18.81 -13.05
CA LEU A 41 6.90 -17.65 -12.17
C LEU A 41 5.62 -17.57 -11.34
N VAL A 42 4.48 -17.98 -11.90
CA VAL A 42 3.17 -17.97 -11.20
C VAL A 42 3.18 -18.93 -10.02
N TRP A 43 3.88 -20.06 -10.14
CA TRP A 43 4.00 -21.06 -9.09
C TRP A 43 4.75 -20.54 -7.86
N ILE A 44 5.69 -19.61 -8.03
CA ILE A 44 6.38 -18.95 -6.90
C ILE A 44 5.37 -18.21 -6.03
N THR A 45 4.48 -17.44 -6.66
CA THR A 45 3.43 -16.70 -5.96
C THR A 45 2.41 -17.65 -5.34
N ILE A 46 1.94 -18.66 -6.07
CA ILE A 46 0.97 -19.63 -5.52
C ILE A 46 1.54 -20.32 -4.28
N PHE A 47 2.77 -20.82 -4.36
CA PHE A 47 3.45 -21.46 -3.24
C PHE A 47 3.63 -20.49 -2.07
N GLY A 48 4.16 -19.29 -2.32
CA GLY A 48 4.35 -18.27 -1.30
C GLY A 48 3.05 -17.84 -0.62
N LEU A 49 1.96 -17.71 -1.39
CA LEU A 49 0.65 -17.34 -0.88
C LEU A 49 0.07 -18.45 -0.01
N LEU A 50 0.03 -19.69 -0.50
CA LEU A 50 -0.48 -20.83 0.27
C LEU A 50 0.31 -21.02 1.57
N LEU A 51 1.64 -20.97 1.51
CA LEU A 51 2.47 -21.07 2.69
C LEU A 51 2.19 -19.93 3.68
N THR A 52 2.12 -18.69 3.21
CA THR A 52 1.82 -17.54 4.07
C THR A 52 0.46 -17.70 4.75
N VAL A 53 -0.57 -18.10 4.00
CA VAL A 53 -1.91 -18.36 4.54
C VAL A 53 -1.88 -19.43 5.61
N VAL A 54 -1.21 -20.56 5.37
CA VAL A 54 -1.08 -21.64 6.36
C VAL A 54 -0.37 -21.14 7.63
N LEU A 55 0.77 -20.45 7.48
CA LEU A 55 1.51 -19.91 8.62
C LEU A 55 0.69 -18.87 9.42
N MET A 56 -0.12 -18.07 8.73
CA MET A 56 -1.05 -17.13 9.37
C MET A 56 -2.16 -17.83 10.15
N ILE A 57 -2.78 -18.87 9.57
CA ILE A 57 -3.81 -19.67 10.25
C ILE A 57 -3.22 -20.35 11.50
N LEU A 58 -1.95 -20.76 11.44
CA LEU A 58 -1.21 -21.32 12.56
C LEU A 58 -0.73 -20.25 13.58
N ASN A 59 -1.04 -18.97 13.37
CA ASN A 59 -0.65 -17.85 14.22
C ASN A 59 0.87 -17.72 14.43
N ILE A 60 1.68 -18.05 13.43
CA ILE A 60 3.14 -17.94 13.50
C ILE A 60 3.54 -16.46 13.31
N PRO A 61 4.29 -15.85 14.25
CA PRO A 61 4.73 -14.48 14.12
C PRO A 61 5.71 -14.33 12.95
N GLY A 62 5.52 -13.30 12.13
CA GLY A 62 6.34 -13.09 10.93
C GLY A 62 5.96 -13.99 9.74
N SER A 63 4.78 -14.59 9.75
CA SER A 63 4.24 -15.45 8.66
C SER A 63 4.43 -14.87 7.25
N ILE A 64 4.16 -13.58 7.05
CA ILE A 64 4.36 -12.90 5.76
C ILE A 64 5.84 -12.91 5.35
N PHE A 65 6.74 -12.58 6.28
CA PHE A 65 8.18 -12.56 6.01
C PHE A 65 8.71 -13.96 5.73
N ILE A 66 8.33 -14.94 6.54
CA ILE A 66 8.71 -16.35 6.35
C ILE A 66 8.20 -16.83 4.98
N GLY A 67 6.94 -16.54 4.64
CA GLY A 67 6.36 -16.88 3.34
C GLY A 67 7.16 -16.31 2.16
N MET A 68 7.58 -15.04 2.23
CA MET A 68 8.44 -14.43 1.20
C MET A 68 9.80 -15.11 1.10
N VAL A 69 10.46 -15.43 2.23
CA VAL A 69 11.76 -16.11 2.24
C VAL A 69 11.66 -17.49 1.58
N PHE A 70 10.65 -18.28 1.94
CA PHE A 70 10.44 -19.59 1.33
C PHE A 70 10.02 -19.50 -0.13
N ALA A 71 9.24 -18.48 -0.53
CA ALA A 71 8.94 -18.23 -1.94
C ALA A 71 10.20 -17.91 -2.74
N ALA A 72 11.11 -17.09 -2.20
CA ALA A 72 12.40 -16.81 -2.83
C ALA A 72 13.25 -18.09 -2.97
N ILE A 73 13.34 -18.91 -1.92
CA ILE A 73 14.05 -20.20 -1.95
C ILE A 73 13.43 -21.11 -3.01
N PHE A 74 12.11 -21.20 -3.06
CA PHE A 74 11.40 -21.99 -4.06
C PHE A 74 11.72 -21.50 -5.47
N GLY A 75 11.69 -20.18 -5.70
CA GLY A 75 12.08 -19.55 -6.97
C GLY A 75 13.52 -19.85 -7.40
N ILE A 76 14.45 -19.95 -6.46
CA ILE A 76 15.83 -20.39 -6.71
C ILE A 76 15.86 -21.88 -7.10
N VAL A 77 15.14 -22.73 -6.38
CA VAL A 77 15.10 -24.19 -6.63
C VAL A 77 14.52 -24.52 -8.00
N ILE A 78 13.49 -23.80 -8.45
CA ILE A 78 12.90 -23.98 -9.78
C ILE A 78 13.69 -23.28 -10.90
N GLY A 79 14.85 -22.69 -10.58
CA GLY A 79 15.76 -22.05 -11.53
C GLY A 79 15.27 -20.72 -12.12
N GLN A 80 14.23 -20.11 -11.55
CA GLN A 80 13.65 -18.85 -12.03
C GLN A 80 14.28 -17.62 -11.38
N ILE A 81 14.95 -17.79 -10.24
CA ILE A 81 15.63 -16.71 -9.51
C ILE A 81 17.11 -17.06 -9.42
N ALA A 82 17.97 -16.13 -9.84
CA ALA A 82 19.42 -16.33 -9.76
C ALA A 82 19.90 -16.31 -8.30
N VAL A 83 20.80 -17.22 -7.95
CA VAL A 83 21.44 -17.25 -6.64
C VAL A 83 22.28 -15.97 -6.48
N PRO A 84 22.09 -15.21 -5.39
CA PRO A 84 22.85 -13.99 -5.18
C PRO A 84 24.32 -14.33 -4.96
N THR A 85 25.19 -13.79 -5.82
CA THR A 85 26.64 -14.02 -5.77
C THR A 85 27.36 -13.14 -4.74
N LYS A 86 26.69 -12.12 -4.23
CA LYS A 86 27.17 -11.21 -3.20
C LYS A 86 26.12 -11.07 -2.11
N PHE A 87 26.56 -11.05 -0.86
CA PHE A 87 25.69 -10.85 0.31
C PHE A 87 25.71 -9.40 0.80
N ILE A 88 26.82 -8.69 0.56
CA ILE A 88 27.06 -7.34 1.04
C ILE A 88 27.52 -6.46 -0.12
N SER A 89 26.91 -5.28 -0.27
CA SER A 89 27.42 -4.21 -1.14
C SER A 89 27.22 -2.85 -0.50
N PHE A 90 27.96 -1.86 -1.00
CA PHE A 90 27.62 -0.47 -0.69
C PHE A 90 26.19 -0.17 -1.15
N ALA A 91 25.52 0.75 -0.44
CA ALA A 91 24.14 1.12 -0.76
C ALA A 91 24.01 1.57 -2.22
N PRO A 92 22.88 1.29 -2.89
CA PRO A 92 22.64 1.74 -4.26
C PRO A 92 22.86 3.25 -4.40
N SER A 93 23.52 3.65 -5.50
CA SER A 93 23.81 5.06 -5.75
C SER A 93 22.52 5.85 -5.94
N LEU A 94 22.39 6.96 -5.22
CA LEU A 94 21.29 7.92 -5.36
C LEU A 94 21.42 8.82 -6.60
N LYS A 95 22.58 8.83 -7.27
CA LYS A 95 22.85 9.69 -8.46
C LYS A 95 21.74 9.75 -9.52
N PRO A 96 21.08 8.64 -9.94
CA PRO A 96 20.09 8.71 -11.00
C PRO A 96 18.79 9.42 -10.58
N ILE A 97 18.45 9.41 -9.29
CA ILE A 97 17.14 9.84 -8.79
C ILE A 97 17.19 11.09 -7.90
N PHE A 98 18.34 11.35 -7.29
CA PHE A 98 18.54 12.47 -6.38
C PHE A 98 18.41 13.81 -7.09
N GLY A 99 17.55 14.68 -6.58
CA GLY A 99 17.35 16.02 -7.09
C GLY A 99 16.59 16.10 -8.41
N GLN A 100 16.18 14.96 -9.01
CA GLN A 100 15.43 14.95 -10.28
C GLN A 100 14.15 15.80 -10.19
N ALA A 101 13.47 15.74 -9.04
CA ALA A 101 12.29 16.57 -8.76
C ALA A 101 12.59 18.07 -8.79
N ILE A 102 13.81 18.51 -8.43
CA ILE A 102 14.22 19.93 -8.45
C ILE A 102 14.62 20.34 -9.88
N TYR A 103 15.37 19.49 -10.58
CA TYR A 103 15.81 19.77 -11.96
C TYR A 103 14.65 19.91 -12.94
N HIS A 104 13.55 19.18 -12.72
CA HIS A 104 12.36 19.19 -13.59
C HIS A 104 11.22 20.08 -13.05
N ILE A 105 11.49 21.00 -12.11
CA ILE A 105 10.47 21.96 -11.63
C ILE A 105 9.87 22.78 -12.79
N GLY A 106 10.68 23.09 -13.81
CA GLY A 106 10.23 23.83 -14.99
C GLY A 106 9.15 23.11 -15.81
N ASP A 107 9.12 21.78 -15.75
CA ASP A 107 8.21 20.94 -16.54
C ASP A 107 6.80 20.81 -15.91
N ILE A 108 6.61 21.41 -14.73
CA ILE A 108 5.34 21.41 -13.99
C ILE A 108 4.30 22.32 -14.66
N ASN A 109 4.71 23.27 -15.51
CA ASN A 109 3.82 24.29 -16.09
C ASN A 109 2.85 23.77 -17.17
N THR A 110 2.73 22.46 -17.37
CA THR A 110 1.74 21.88 -18.26
C THR A 110 0.40 21.67 -17.56
N VAL A 111 -0.71 21.86 -18.27
CA VAL A 111 -2.06 21.62 -17.73
C VAL A 111 -2.20 20.20 -17.18
N GLN A 112 -1.59 19.22 -17.86
CA GLN A 112 -1.56 17.83 -17.41
C GLN A 112 -0.89 17.69 -16.04
N MET A 113 0.25 18.36 -15.82
CA MET A 113 0.95 18.27 -14.55
C MET A 113 0.22 18.98 -13.40
N VAL A 114 -0.48 20.09 -13.68
CA VAL A 114 -1.37 20.72 -12.70
C VAL A 114 -2.47 19.75 -12.27
N VAL A 115 -3.08 19.02 -13.21
CA VAL A 115 -4.10 18.00 -12.89
C VAL A 115 -3.50 16.87 -12.06
N VAL A 116 -2.31 16.36 -12.41
CA VAL A 116 -1.61 15.31 -11.66
C VAL A 116 -1.27 15.78 -10.24
N VAL A 117 -0.72 16.99 -10.09
CA VAL A 117 -0.38 17.57 -8.78
C VAL A 117 -1.61 17.74 -7.91
N LEU A 118 -2.70 18.31 -8.44
CA LEU A 118 -3.95 18.47 -7.69
C LEU A 118 -4.55 17.13 -7.29
N THR A 119 -4.50 16.15 -8.19
CA THR A 119 -4.99 14.78 -7.94
C THR A 119 -4.20 14.12 -6.81
N PHE A 120 -2.86 14.10 -6.92
CA PHE A 120 -2.01 13.52 -5.88
C PHE A 120 -2.13 14.28 -4.57
N LEU A 121 -2.23 15.61 -4.58
CA LEU A 121 -2.43 16.39 -3.37
C LEU A 121 -3.71 15.99 -2.64
N LEU A 122 -4.83 15.85 -3.35
CA LEU A 122 -6.09 15.44 -2.72
C LEU A 122 -6.01 14.00 -2.20
N VAL A 123 -5.45 13.08 -3.00
CA VAL A 123 -5.27 11.68 -2.61
C VAL A 123 -4.38 11.55 -1.38
N THR A 124 -3.19 12.14 -1.40
CA THR A 124 -2.23 12.04 -0.29
C THR A 124 -2.75 12.76 0.95
N PHE A 125 -3.46 13.88 0.79
CA PHE A 125 -4.09 14.56 1.92
C PHE A 125 -5.11 13.65 2.62
N PHE A 126 -6.02 13.03 1.87
CA PHE A 126 -7.04 12.15 2.45
C PHE A 126 -6.45 10.84 2.97
N ASP A 127 -5.43 10.29 2.32
CA ASP A 127 -4.72 9.11 2.77
C ASP A 127 -3.99 9.39 4.09
N THR A 128 -3.10 10.38 4.13
CA THR A 128 -2.39 10.81 5.34
C THR A 128 -3.37 11.15 6.47
N ALA A 129 -4.41 11.94 6.21
CA ALA A 129 -5.39 12.29 7.25
C ALA A 129 -6.12 11.04 7.77
N GLY A 130 -6.55 10.16 6.86
CA GLY A 130 -7.24 8.92 7.19
C GLY A 130 -6.39 7.95 8.00
N THR A 131 -5.16 7.70 7.57
CA THR A 131 -4.22 6.80 8.23
C THR A 131 -3.76 7.36 9.56
N LEU A 132 -3.37 8.64 9.64
CA LEU A 132 -2.98 9.29 10.89
C LEU A 132 -4.09 9.24 11.94
N ILE A 133 -5.33 9.56 11.57
CA ILE A 133 -6.47 9.51 12.51
C ILE A 133 -6.74 8.06 12.93
N GLY A 134 -6.70 7.11 11.99
CA GLY A 134 -6.90 5.69 12.28
C GLY A 134 -5.88 5.14 13.26
N LEU A 135 -4.60 5.39 13.01
CA LEU A 135 -3.50 4.96 13.88
C LEU A 135 -3.51 5.69 15.22
N ALA A 136 -3.82 6.99 15.24
CA ALA A 136 -3.93 7.75 16.49
C ALA A 136 -5.07 7.24 17.38
N GLN A 137 -6.19 6.82 16.80
CA GLN A 137 -7.28 6.17 17.53
C GLN A 137 -6.81 4.84 18.14
N GLN A 138 -6.13 4.00 17.35
CA GLN A 138 -5.64 2.70 17.82
C GLN A 138 -4.53 2.81 18.87
N ALA A 139 -3.68 3.83 18.76
CA ALA A 139 -2.65 4.14 19.76
C ALA A 139 -3.21 4.79 21.04
N GLY A 140 -4.50 5.16 21.08
CA GLY A 140 -5.14 5.81 22.21
C GLY A 140 -4.75 7.29 22.37
N PHE A 141 -4.38 7.97 21.28
CA PHE A 141 -3.98 9.38 21.29
C PHE A 141 -5.13 10.36 21.09
N ILE A 142 -6.32 9.90 20.73
CA ILE A 142 -7.51 10.74 20.59
C ILE A 142 -8.01 11.17 21.97
N LYS A 143 -8.18 12.48 22.16
CA LYS A 143 -8.68 13.08 23.41
C LYS A 143 -9.88 13.96 23.08
N ASN A 144 -11.01 13.77 23.77
CA ASN A 144 -12.23 14.56 23.56
C ASN A 144 -12.70 14.59 22.09
N ASN A 145 -12.68 13.43 21.42
CA ASN A 145 -12.97 13.30 19.97
C ASN A 145 -12.11 14.18 19.04
N LYS A 146 -10.96 14.67 19.53
CA LYS A 146 -10.00 15.44 18.73
C LYS A 146 -8.63 14.80 18.80
N MET A 147 -7.90 14.84 17.69
CA MET A 147 -6.50 14.45 17.65
C MET A 147 -5.65 15.63 18.15
N PRO A 148 -4.96 15.50 19.30
CA PRO A 148 -4.04 16.53 19.75
C PRO A 148 -2.91 16.70 18.72
N ARG A 149 -2.55 17.95 18.42
CA ARG A 149 -1.38 18.29 17.57
C ARG A 149 -1.45 17.75 16.13
N VAL A 150 -2.66 17.57 15.58
CA VAL A 150 -2.84 17.11 14.18
C VAL A 150 -2.02 17.93 13.18
N GLY A 151 -1.95 19.26 13.34
CA GLY A 151 -1.14 20.12 12.45
C GLY A 151 0.36 19.83 12.50
N LYS A 152 0.90 19.44 13.66
CA LYS A 152 2.31 19.02 13.77
C LYS A 152 2.55 17.65 13.14
N ALA A 153 1.60 16.74 13.27
CA ALA A 153 1.67 15.43 12.63
C ALA A 153 1.61 15.55 11.10
N LEU A 154 0.68 16.35 10.57
CA LEU A 154 0.59 16.66 9.14
C LEU A 154 1.85 17.37 8.63
N ALA A 155 2.40 18.33 9.38
CA ALA A 155 3.64 19.00 9.00
C ALA A 155 4.84 18.03 8.93
N ALA A 156 4.94 17.07 9.86
CA ALA A 156 5.98 16.05 9.84
C ALA A 156 5.84 15.13 8.62
N ASP A 157 4.62 14.69 8.31
CA ASP A 157 4.30 13.87 7.14
C ASP A 157 4.62 14.60 5.82
N SER A 158 4.17 15.84 5.67
CA SER A 158 4.47 16.67 4.49
C SER A 158 5.96 16.95 4.32
N THR A 159 6.68 17.17 5.43
CA THR A 159 8.15 17.37 5.37
C THR A 159 8.86 16.09 4.94
N ALA A 160 8.41 14.93 5.42
CA ALA A 160 8.92 13.64 4.99
C ALA A 160 8.64 13.37 3.51
N MET A 161 7.42 13.67 3.03
CA MET A 161 7.07 13.60 1.60
C MET A 161 7.98 14.48 0.73
N MET A 162 8.20 15.74 1.15
CA MET A 162 9.06 16.66 0.44
C MET A 162 10.53 16.19 0.42
N ALA A 163 11.03 15.68 1.55
CA ALA A 163 12.38 15.10 1.58
C ALA A 163 12.46 13.85 0.68
N GLY A 164 11.43 13.00 0.68
CA GLY A 164 11.35 11.82 -0.17
C GLY A 164 11.34 12.14 -1.66
N SER A 165 10.60 13.17 -2.09
CA SER A 165 10.56 13.58 -3.49
C SER A 165 11.91 14.12 -3.97
N VAL A 166 12.65 14.85 -3.13
CA VAL A 166 14.03 15.28 -3.43
C VAL A 166 14.98 14.09 -3.55
N LEU A 167 14.79 13.07 -2.73
CA LEU A 167 15.55 11.81 -2.83
C LEU A 167 15.10 10.93 -4.01
N GLY A 168 14.03 11.30 -4.72
CA GLY A 168 13.52 10.60 -5.89
C GLY A 168 12.68 9.36 -5.58
N THR A 169 12.08 9.28 -4.40
CA THR A 169 11.12 8.22 -4.02
C THR A 169 9.67 8.67 -4.22
N SER A 170 8.75 7.71 -4.26
CA SER A 170 7.30 7.96 -4.18
C SER A 170 6.93 8.69 -2.88
N PRO A 171 5.76 9.35 -2.80
CA PRO A 171 5.28 9.98 -1.57
C PRO A 171 5.33 8.98 -0.40
N VAL A 172 6.00 9.39 0.67
CA VAL A 172 6.12 8.61 1.92
C VAL A 172 5.11 9.13 2.94
N GLY A 173 4.60 8.29 3.81
CA GLY A 173 3.65 8.76 4.83
C GLY A 173 3.39 7.73 5.92
N ALA A 174 2.38 7.98 6.73
CA ALA A 174 1.92 7.03 7.73
C ALA A 174 1.22 5.83 7.08
N PHE A 175 1.75 4.62 7.32
CA PHE A 175 1.21 3.37 6.78
C PHE A 175 0.25 2.70 7.76
N VAL A 176 -0.89 2.19 7.27
CA VAL A 176 -1.91 1.53 8.12
C VAL A 176 -1.38 0.28 8.82
N GLU A 177 -0.35 -0.35 8.26
CA GLU A 177 0.39 -1.50 8.77
C GLU A 177 1.09 -1.18 10.10
N SER A 178 1.34 0.11 10.39
CA SER A 178 1.87 0.58 11.68
C SER A 178 0.96 0.21 12.85
N SER A 179 -0.31 -0.11 12.57
CA SER A 179 -1.26 -0.68 13.54
C SER A 179 -0.71 -1.92 14.25
N SER A 180 -0.01 -2.79 13.53
CA SER A 180 0.61 -4.01 14.09
C SER A 180 1.73 -3.66 15.08
N GLY A 181 2.54 -2.65 14.75
CA GLY A 181 3.57 -2.10 15.65
C GLY A 181 2.96 -1.48 16.91
N ILE A 182 1.85 -0.76 16.77
CA ILE A 182 1.10 -0.17 17.89
C ILE A 182 0.52 -1.27 18.80
N ALA A 183 -0.01 -2.34 18.21
CA ALA A 183 -0.59 -3.46 18.94
C ALA A 183 0.43 -4.18 19.84
N VAL A 184 1.70 -4.25 19.43
CA VAL A 184 2.79 -4.82 20.23
C VAL A 184 3.50 -3.78 21.12
N GLY A 185 2.97 -2.57 21.24
CA GLY A 185 3.44 -1.54 22.19
C GLY A 185 4.24 -0.38 21.59
N GLY A 186 4.45 -0.34 20.27
CA GLY A 186 5.09 0.77 19.57
C GLY A 186 4.25 2.04 19.62
N ARG A 187 4.58 2.96 20.54
CA ARG A 187 3.79 4.18 20.80
C ARG A 187 4.62 5.47 20.83
N THR A 188 5.89 5.42 20.45
CA THR A 188 6.78 6.59 20.48
C THR A 188 7.47 6.79 19.14
N GLY A 189 7.90 8.01 18.85
CA GLY A 189 8.70 8.31 17.66
C GLY A 189 10.04 7.55 17.64
N LEU A 190 10.51 7.07 18.80
CA LEU A 190 11.72 6.25 18.90
C LEU A 190 11.55 4.93 18.12
N THR A 191 10.35 4.35 18.08
CA THR A 191 10.06 3.17 17.25
C THR A 191 10.34 3.45 15.77
N ALA A 192 9.90 4.60 15.26
CA ALA A 192 10.17 5.00 13.87
C ALA A 192 11.67 5.22 13.61
N VAL A 193 12.41 5.80 14.57
CA VAL A 193 13.86 5.99 14.46
C VAL A 193 14.60 4.66 14.35
N PHE A 194 14.28 3.68 15.20
CA PHE A 194 14.90 2.35 15.13
C PHE A 194 14.56 1.62 13.82
N ILE A 195 13.31 1.72 13.35
CA ILE A 195 12.91 1.18 12.05
C ILE A 195 13.77 1.80 10.93
N SER A 196 13.92 3.12 10.90
CA SER A 196 14.77 3.81 9.92
C SER A 196 16.24 3.38 9.99
N ILE A 197 16.81 3.21 11.19
CA ILE A 197 18.18 2.70 11.37
C ILE A 197 18.31 1.28 10.82
N PHE A 198 17.37 0.39 11.12
CA PHE A 198 17.40 -0.98 10.59
C PHE A 198 17.22 -1.00 9.07
N PHE A 199 16.40 -0.12 8.49
CA PHE A 199 16.31 0.03 7.05
C PHE A 199 17.62 0.53 6.43
N LEU A 200 18.32 1.48 7.06
CA LEU A 200 19.65 1.92 6.60
C LEU A 200 20.67 0.78 6.66
N ILE A 201 20.67 -0.02 7.73
CA ILE A 201 21.53 -1.21 7.83
C ILE A 201 21.14 -2.24 6.77
N SER A 202 19.84 -2.41 6.48
CA SER A 202 19.36 -3.35 5.46
C SER A 202 19.87 -3.01 4.05
N MET A 203 20.19 -1.74 3.76
CA MET A 203 20.76 -1.35 2.46
C MET A 203 22.14 -1.98 2.20
N LEU A 204 22.90 -2.31 3.25
CA LEU A 204 24.16 -3.07 3.12
C LEU A 204 23.93 -4.46 2.51
N PHE A 205 22.75 -5.03 2.75
CA PHE A 205 22.28 -6.31 2.23
C PHE A 205 21.46 -6.16 0.94
N SER A 206 21.51 -4.99 0.28
CA SER A 206 20.83 -4.75 -1.00
C SER A 206 21.05 -5.83 -2.09
N PRO A 207 22.21 -6.53 -2.19
CA PRO A 207 22.35 -7.64 -3.13
C PRO A 207 21.36 -8.79 -2.89
N LEU A 208 20.97 -9.02 -1.63
CA LEU A 208 19.97 -10.01 -1.28
C LEU A 208 18.58 -9.61 -1.73
N LEU A 209 18.30 -8.32 -1.94
CA LEU A 209 16.99 -7.88 -2.43
C LEU A 209 16.73 -8.34 -3.88
N SER A 210 17.77 -8.71 -4.63
CA SER A 210 17.62 -9.21 -6.01
C SER A 210 16.83 -10.50 -6.12
N ILE A 211 16.77 -11.31 -5.05
CA ILE A 211 15.96 -12.55 -5.02
C ILE A 211 14.48 -12.28 -4.73
N PHE A 212 14.13 -11.11 -4.22
CA PHE A 212 12.76 -10.72 -3.93
C PHE A 212 12.12 -10.11 -5.17
N THR A 213 11.84 -10.97 -6.16
CA THR A 213 11.15 -10.56 -7.38
C THR A 213 9.69 -10.17 -7.10
N ALA A 214 9.02 -9.61 -8.11
CA ALA A 214 7.61 -9.27 -8.03
C ALA A 214 6.71 -10.46 -7.62
N GLN A 215 7.08 -11.68 -8.04
CA GLN A 215 6.37 -12.91 -7.71
C GLN A 215 6.56 -13.35 -6.26
N VAL A 216 7.73 -13.05 -5.67
CA VAL A 216 8.05 -13.34 -4.27
C VAL A 216 7.33 -12.38 -3.33
N THR A 217 7.19 -11.11 -3.72
CA THR A 217 6.53 -10.09 -2.90
C THR A 217 5.01 -10.02 -3.10
N ALA A 218 4.49 -10.51 -4.24
CA ALA A 218 3.06 -10.55 -4.54
C ALA A 218 2.18 -11.23 -3.46
N PRO A 219 2.55 -12.38 -2.86
CA PRO A 219 1.82 -12.96 -1.73
C PRO A 219 1.60 -11.98 -0.58
N ALA A 220 2.61 -11.19 -0.23
CA ALA A 220 2.51 -10.21 0.83
C ALA A 220 1.48 -9.12 0.50
N LEU A 221 1.47 -8.64 -0.75
CA LEU A 221 0.48 -7.65 -1.23
C LEU A 221 -0.95 -8.21 -1.17
N ILE A 222 -1.15 -9.45 -1.60
CA ILE A 222 -2.46 -10.12 -1.55
C ILE A 222 -2.95 -10.26 -0.10
N ILE A 223 -2.08 -10.69 0.81
CA ILE A 223 -2.41 -10.83 2.24
C ILE A 223 -2.68 -9.49 2.89
N VAL A 224 -1.90 -8.45 2.59
CA VAL A 224 -2.17 -7.08 3.08
C VAL A 224 -3.56 -6.63 2.62
N GLY A 225 -3.93 -6.91 1.36
CA GLY A 225 -5.28 -6.64 0.88
C GLY A 225 -6.37 -7.40 1.65
N VAL A 226 -6.14 -8.66 2.00
CA VAL A 226 -7.06 -9.45 2.86
C VAL A 226 -7.22 -8.81 4.24
N LEU A 227 -6.11 -8.40 4.87
CA LEU A 227 -6.14 -7.75 6.19
C LEU A 227 -6.87 -6.40 6.14
N MET A 228 -6.66 -5.60 5.10
CA MET A 228 -7.35 -4.31 4.92
C MET A 228 -8.82 -4.48 4.53
N ALA A 229 -9.18 -5.57 3.85
CA ALA A 229 -10.57 -5.91 3.53
C ALA A 229 -11.40 -6.20 4.80
N GLN A 230 -10.79 -6.52 5.94
CA GLN A 230 -11.49 -6.68 7.22
C GLN A 230 -12.25 -5.41 7.63
N ASN A 231 -11.77 -4.22 7.24
CA ASN A 231 -12.45 -2.95 7.52
C ASN A 231 -13.83 -2.85 6.87
N THR A 232 -14.14 -3.66 5.85
CA THR A 232 -15.49 -3.73 5.26
C THR A 232 -16.56 -4.17 6.26
N ALA A 233 -16.19 -4.93 7.30
CA ALA A 233 -17.11 -5.36 8.36
C ALA A 233 -17.65 -4.17 9.18
N HIS A 234 -16.96 -3.03 9.19
CA HIS A 234 -17.38 -1.82 9.90
C HIS A 234 -18.24 -0.88 9.03
N ILE A 235 -18.57 -1.26 7.80
CA ILE A 235 -19.43 -0.49 6.90
C ILE A 235 -20.90 -0.90 7.14
N HIS A 236 -21.78 0.08 7.29
CA HIS A 236 -23.22 -0.12 7.40
C HIS A 236 -23.83 -0.48 6.03
N TRP A 237 -23.69 -1.75 5.65
CA TRP A 237 -24.20 -2.30 4.39
C TRP A 237 -25.73 -2.31 4.29
N ASP A 238 -26.42 -2.21 5.43
CA ASP A 238 -27.87 -2.10 5.55
C ASP A 238 -28.43 -0.75 5.05
N ARG A 239 -27.58 0.27 4.98
CA ARG A 239 -27.97 1.64 4.60
C ARG A 239 -27.44 1.97 3.22
N LEU A 240 -28.31 1.97 2.21
CA LEU A 240 -27.93 2.23 0.82
C LEU A 240 -27.18 3.54 0.64
N GLU A 241 -27.51 4.57 1.43
CA GLU A 241 -26.85 5.87 1.34
C GLU A 241 -25.38 5.86 1.77
N ILE A 242 -24.94 4.81 2.48
CA ILE A 242 -23.55 4.56 2.85
C ILE A 242 -22.95 3.43 2.00
N ALA A 243 -23.73 2.36 1.77
CA ALA A 243 -23.31 1.16 1.08
C ALA A 243 -22.94 1.42 -0.39
N VAL A 244 -23.74 2.22 -1.12
CA VAL A 244 -23.50 2.50 -2.55
C VAL A 244 -22.20 3.29 -2.75
N PRO A 245 -21.96 4.44 -2.08
CA PRO A 245 -20.68 5.14 -2.17
C PRO A 245 -19.49 4.27 -1.74
N ALA A 246 -19.65 3.46 -0.68
CA ALA A 246 -18.60 2.58 -0.22
C ALA A 246 -18.25 1.51 -1.25
N PHE A 247 -19.25 0.87 -1.86
CA PHE A 247 -19.07 -0.14 -2.91
C PHE A 247 -18.35 0.43 -4.13
N LEU A 248 -18.71 1.63 -4.58
CA LEU A 248 -18.05 2.30 -5.70
C LEU A 248 -16.58 2.61 -5.40
N ILE A 249 -16.23 2.93 -4.16
CA ILE A 249 -14.82 3.10 -3.76
C ILE A 249 -14.08 1.76 -3.85
N LEU A 250 -14.64 0.72 -3.23
CA LEU A 250 -14.05 -0.62 -3.15
C LEU A 250 -13.76 -1.20 -4.55
N LEU A 251 -14.73 -1.08 -5.46
CA LEU A 251 -14.62 -1.61 -6.80
C LEU A 251 -13.88 -0.66 -7.76
N GLY A 252 -14.07 0.65 -7.59
CA GLY A 252 -13.50 1.67 -8.47
C GLY A 252 -11.99 1.62 -8.48
N MET A 253 -11.33 1.59 -7.31
CA MET A 253 -9.87 1.64 -7.23
C MET A 253 -9.14 0.55 -8.06
N PRO A 254 -9.46 -0.75 -7.93
CA PRO A 254 -8.81 -1.78 -8.74
C PRO A 254 -9.19 -1.70 -10.22
N LEU A 255 -10.44 -1.37 -10.56
CA LEU A 255 -10.89 -1.39 -11.95
C LEU A 255 -10.41 -0.18 -12.77
N THR A 256 -10.26 0.98 -12.14
CA THR A 256 -9.71 2.19 -12.80
C THR A 256 -8.20 2.27 -12.71
N TYR A 257 -7.57 1.35 -11.97
CA TYR A 257 -6.14 1.38 -11.66
C TYR A 257 -5.71 2.71 -11.00
N SER A 258 -6.62 3.35 -10.27
CA SER A 258 -6.45 4.70 -9.73
C SER A 258 -7.19 4.84 -8.40
N ILE A 259 -6.43 4.99 -7.32
CA ILE A 259 -6.97 5.26 -5.98
C ILE A 259 -7.82 6.54 -6.02
N SER A 260 -7.36 7.58 -6.73
CA SER A 260 -8.07 8.85 -6.86
C SER A 260 -9.45 8.68 -7.47
N ASP A 261 -9.54 7.95 -8.58
CA ASP A 261 -10.80 7.80 -9.30
C ASP A 261 -11.79 6.99 -8.46
N GLY A 262 -11.30 5.94 -7.78
CA GLY A 262 -12.11 5.19 -6.81
C GLY A 262 -12.64 6.06 -5.67
N ILE A 263 -11.79 6.89 -5.05
CA ILE A 263 -12.22 7.84 -4.00
C ILE A 263 -13.24 8.83 -4.56
N SER A 264 -12.98 9.38 -5.74
CA SER A 264 -13.83 10.38 -6.40
C SER A 264 -15.23 9.84 -6.68
N LEU A 265 -15.34 8.60 -7.18
CA LEU A 265 -16.64 7.94 -7.39
C LEU A 265 -17.45 7.88 -6.10
N GLY A 266 -16.85 7.52 -4.97
CA GLY A 266 -17.52 7.51 -3.67
C GLY A 266 -17.86 8.90 -3.15
N MET A 267 -16.93 9.85 -3.26
CA MET A 267 -17.10 11.22 -2.77
C MET A 267 -18.18 12.00 -3.52
N ILE A 268 -18.34 11.75 -4.82
CA ILE A 268 -19.40 12.33 -5.65
C ILE A 268 -20.75 11.66 -5.33
N THR A 269 -20.76 10.34 -5.18
CA THR A 269 -22.01 9.59 -4.98
C THR A 269 -22.57 9.76 -3.57
N TYR A 270 -21.72 9.94 -2.55
CA TYR A 270 -22.13 10.11 -1.16
C TYR A 270 -23.13 11.26 -0.92
N PRO A 271 -22.89 12.52 -1.33
CA PRO A 271 -23.85 13.60 -1.14
C PRO A 271 -25.15 13.35 -1.90
N ILE A 272 -25.09 12.79 -3.12
CA ILE A 272 -26.28 12.46 -3.92
C ILE A 272 -27.17 11.47 -3.16
N CYS A 273 -26.58 10.38 -2.64
CA CYS A 273 -27.30 9.40 -1.87
C CYS A 273 -27.88 9.97 -0.56
N MET A 274 -27.13 10.83 0.11
CA MET A 274 -27.58 11.46 1.35
C MET A 274 -28.73 12.44 1.15
N ILE A 275 -28.73 13.18 0.03
CA ILE A 275 -29.86 14.03 -0.39
C ILE A 275 -31.09 13.17 -0.70
N ALA A 276 -30.92 12.08 -1.45
CA ALA A 276 -32.02 11.15 -1.77
C ALA A 276 -32.62 10.52 -0.50
N ALA A 277 -31.79 10.24 0.50
CA ALA A 277 -32.22 9.74 1.81
C ALA A 277 -32.82 10.81 2.74
N LYS A 278 -32.83 12.10 2.33
CA LYS A 278 -33.26 13.25 3.16
C LYS A 278 -32.50 13.36 4.48
N LYS A 279 -31.19 13.08 4.46
CA LYS A 279 -30.30 13.11 5.64
C LYS A 279 -29.29 14.27 5.62
N ILE A 280 -29.43 15.18 4.66
CA ILE A 280 -28.74 16.46 4.54
C ILE A 280 -29.80 17.55 4.44
#